data_AF-A0A553QSP9-F1
#
_entry.id   AF-A0A553QSP9-F1
#
_cell.length_a   1.000
_cell.length_b   1.000
_cell.length_c   1.000
_cell.angle_alpha   90.00
_cell.angle_beta   90.00
_cell.angle_gamma   90.00
#
_symmetry.space_group_name_H-M   'P 1'
#
loop_
_entity.id
_entity.type
_entity.pdbx_description
1 polymer ?
#
loop_
_entity_poly.entity_id
_entity_poly.type
_entity_poly.pdbx_seq_one_letter_code
_entity_poly.pdbx_strand_id
1 'polypeptide(L)'
;MDSCITIVLLLCGLLSTASVQTTNALRFQRSKSGTDWDALINNVTNLKNHYKANGPELVGRSVFVSNLEQLDSMGPCTCQSLLLDGMLNVYEEIFHSEMEKPEQIDVKTIFEGIIHEVKRLRHRFREEQKTWRELQKIHALKVKNETIQRALNDFNMVFFKAYTKKQR
;
A
#
# COMPACT_ATOMS: atom_id res chain seq x y z
N MET A 1 -9.10 47.47 -18.05
CA MET A 1 -8.28 46.25 -18.18
C MET A 1 -8.77 45.20 -17.18
N ASP A 2 -10.09 45.06 -17.01
CA ASP A 2 -10.66 44.39 -15.83
C ASP A 2 -11.55 43.20 -16.19
N SER A 3 -11.68 42.87 -17.48
CA SER A 3 -12.52 41.75 -17.93
C SER A 3 -11.73 40.46 -18.15
N CYS A 4 -10.41 40.51 -18.38
CA CYS A 4 -9.58 39.31 -18.56
C CYS A 4 -9.16 38.68 -17.23
N ILE A 5 -8.96 39.48 -16.18
CA ILE A 5 -8.53 38.99 -14.85
C ILE A 5 -9.67 38.17 -14.22
N THR A 6 -10.92 38.61 -14.39
CA THR A 6 -12.11 37.93 -13.86
C THR A 6 -12.37 36.59 -14.55
N ILE A 7 -12.10 36.48 -15.86
CA ILE A 7 -12.26 35.23 -16.61
C ILE A 7 -11.16 34.21 -16.25
N VAL A 8 -9.93 34.67 -16.01
CA VAL A 8 -8.82 33.78 -15.57
C VAL A 8 -9.05 33.28 -14.14
N LEU A 9 -9.56 34.13 -13.23
CA LEU A 9 -9.90 33.71 -11.87
C LEU A 9 -11.09 32.74 -11.81
N LEU A 10 -12.08 32.88 -12.71
CA LEU A 10 -13.19 31.94 -12.83
C LEU A 10 -12.77 30.58 -13.38
N LEU A 11 -11.80 30.52 -14.30
CA LEU A 11 -11.25 29.27 -14.82
C LEU A 11 -10.36 28.54 -13.80
N CYS A 12 -9.61 29.27 -12.96
CA CYS A 12 -8.87 28.65 -11.84
C CYS A 12 -9.81 28.12 -10.73
N GLY A 13 -10.94 28.79 -10.48
CA GLY A 13 -11.97 28.32 -9.54
C GLY A 13 -12.64 27.01 -9.99
N LEU A 14 -12.95 26.86 -11.27
CA LEU A 14 -13.60 25.65 -11.81
C LEU A 14 -12.65 24.44 -11.90
N LEU A 15 -11.34 24.65 -12.05
CA LEU A 15 -10.33 23.59 -11.94
C LEU A 15 -10.16 23.07 -10.51
N SER A 16 -10.62 23.82 -9.50
CA SER A 16 -10.58 23.40 -8.10
C SER A 16 -11.83 22.62 -7.67
N THR A 17 -12.94 22.73 -8.43
CA THR A 17 -14.17 21.96 -8.17
C THR A 17 -14.26 20.68 -9.02
N ALA A 18 -13.53 20.59 -10.13
CA ALA A 18 -13.47 19.38 -10.94
C ALA A 18 -12.60 18.27 -10.31
N SER A 19 -11.67 18.59 -9.39
CA SER A 19 -10.93 17.56 -8.64
C SER A 19 -11.74 16.94 -7.49
N VAL A 20 -12.97 17.41 -7.26
CA VAL A 20 -13.82 16.94 -6.13
C VAL A 20 -14.87 15.91 -6.59
N GLN A 21 -15.01 15.59 -7.88
CA GLN A 21 -16.13 14.75 -8.36
C GLN A 21 -15.81 13.59 -9.33
N THR A 22 -14.59 13.09 -9.39
CA THR A 22 -14.31 11.77 -9.99
C THR A 22 -13.58 10.83 -9.04
N THR A 23 -14.20 10.52 -7.91
CA THR A 23 -13.83 9.37 -7.05
C THR A 23 -15.07 8.58 -6.63
N ASN A 24 -15.98 8.33 -7.57
CA ASN A 24 -17.01 7.32 -7.40
C ASN A 24 -16.48 5.95 -7.84
N ALA A 25 -15.46 5.42 -7.15
CA ALA A 25 -15.12 4.00 -7.23
C ALA A 25 -14.27 3.45 -6.07
N LEU A 26 -14.02 4.19 -4.99
CA LEU A 26 -13.49 3.62 -3.74
C LEU A 26 -14.15 4.30 -2.55
N ARG A 27 -15.49 4.23 -2.50
CA ARG A 27 -16.17 4.34 -1.21
C ARG A 27 -15.79 3.10 -0.42
N PHE A 28 -14.69 3.18 0.33
CA PHE A 28 -14.49 2.33 1.49
C PHE A 28 -15.82 2.29 2.22
N GLN A 29 -16.43 1.12 2.23
CA GLN A 29 -17.68 0.87 2.92
C GLN A 29 -17.41 1.30 4.37
N ARG A 30 -17.98 2.45 4.75
CA ARG A 30 -17.74 3.14 6.02
C ARG A 30 -18.36 2.28 7.12
N SER A 31 -17.67 1.21 7.50
CA SER A 31 -18.11 0.28 8.53
C SER A 31 -17.91 0.96 9.87
N LYS A 32 -18.95 1.60 10.40
CA LYS A 32 -19.24 1.78 11.84
C LYS A 32 -18.07 2.05 12.84
N SER A 33 -16.96 2.66 12.43
CA SER A 33 -15.71 2.80 13.22
C SER A 33 -15.16 4.24 13.24
N GLY A 34 -16.03 5.24 13.43
CA GLY A 34 -15.60 6.64 13.47
C GLY A 34 -14.46 6.89 14.48
N THR A 35 -14.48 6.19 15.62
CA THR A 35 -13.49 6.36 16.70
C THR A 35 -12.10 5.81 16.38
N ASP A 36 -12.01 4.63 15.76
CA ASP A 36 -10.71 3.97 15.52
C ASP A 36 -9.92 4.64 14.39
N TRP A 37 -10.63 5.13 13.37
CA TRP A 37 -10.02 5.82 12.24
C TRP A 37 -9.50 7.20 12.63
N ASP A 38 -10.28 7.95 13.42
CA ASP A 38 -9.86 9.26 13.92
C ASP A 38 -8.66 9.13 14.86
N ALA A 39 -8.63 8.09 15.71
CA ALA A 39 -7.48 7.80 16.56
C ALA A 39 -6.22 7.46 15.75
N LEU A 40 -6.35 6.65 14.69
CA LEU A 40 -5.24 6.32 13.79
C LEU A 40 -4.69 7.58 13.09
N ILE A 41 -5.58 8.43 12.55
CA ILE A 41 -5.19 9.69 11.90
C ILE A 41 -4.45 10.60 12.88
N ASN A 42 -4.95 10.73 14.12
CA ASN A 42 -4.31 11.53 15.15
C ASN A 42 -2.93 10.99 15.51
N ASN A 43 -2.80 9.67 15.68
CA ASN A 43 -1.51 9.02 15.96
C ASN A 43 -0.49 9.25 14.83
N VAL A 44 -0.90 9.09 13.58
CA VAL A 44 -0.05 9.37 12.42
C VAL A 44 0.35 10.85 12.38
N THR A 45 -0.60 11.76 12.65
CA THR A 45 -0.32 13.20 12.68
C THR A 45 0.70 13.56 13.77
N ASN A 46 0.58 12.97 14.95
CA ASN A 46 1.53 13.15 16.04
C ASN A 46 2.93 12.67 15.67
N LEU A 47 3.06 11.48 15.04
CA LEU A 47 4.34 11.02 14.53
C LEU A 47 4.91 11.93 13.44
N LYS A 48 4.06 12.41 12.51
CA LYS A 48 4.52 13.37 11.50
C LYS A 48 5.07 14.63 12.14
N ASN A 49 4.46 15.13 13.21
CA ASN A 49 4.98 16.30 13.93
C ASN A 49 6.28 15.98 14.67
N HIS A 50 6.36 14.84 15.36
CA HIS A 50 7.57 14.39 16.07
C HIS A 50 8.78 14.29 15.13
N TYR A 51 8.61 13.66 13.97
CA TYR A 51 9.66 13.49 12.96
C TYR A 51 9.82 14.69 12.02
N LYS A 52 9.06 15.77 12.24
CA LYS A 52 9.00 16.95 11.34
C LYS A 52 8.72 16.58 9.88
N ALA A 53 7.92 15.53 9.67
CA ALA A 53 7.63 14.93 8.38
C ALA A 53 6.67 15.75 7.49
N ASN A 54 6.39 17.00 7.83
CA ASN A 54 5.58 17.94 7.05
C ASN A 54 6.45 18.97 6.30
N GLY A 55 7.77 18.87 6.39
CA GLY A 55 8.69 19.79 5.73
C GLY A 55 8.61 19.71 4.20
N PRO A 56 8.81 20.84 3.48
CA PRO A 56 8.77 20.90 2.02
C PRO A 56 9.78 19.95 1.36
N GLU A 57 10.88 19.61 2.04
CA GLU A 57 11.91 18.69 1.58
C GLU A 57 11.44 17.23 1.47
N LEU A 58 10.32 16.89 2.10
CA LEU A 58 9.72 15.54 2.08
C LEU A 58 8.51 15.45 1.13
N VAL A 59 8.10 16.56 0.51
CA VAL A 59 7.03 16.57 -0.49
C VAL A 59 7.45 15.72 -1.69
N GLY A 60 6.62 14.75 -2.05
CA GLY A 60 6.91 13.79 -3.13
C GLY A 60 7.87 12.65 -2.75
N ARG A 61 8.37 12.59 -1.50
CA ARG A 61 9.26 11.52 -1.02
C ARG A 61 8.52 10.40 -0.27
N SER A 62 7.31 10.07 -0.72
CA SER A 62 6.55 8.97 -0.14
C SER A 62 7.19 7.62 -0.46
N VAL A 63 7.05 6.67 0.45
CA VAL A 63 7.57 5.30 0.25
C VAL A 63 6.84 4.57 -0.88
N PHE A 64 5.54 4.82 -1.08
CA PHE A 64 4.70 4.01 -1.97
C PHE A 64 3.78 4.76 -2.94
N VAL A 65 3.85 6.10 -3.11
CA VAL A 65 2.91 6.79 -4.03
C VAL A 65 2.98 6.23 -5.45
N SER A 66 4.16 5.93 -5.97
CA SER A 66 4.31 5.31 -7.30
C SER A 66 3.66 3.93 -7.40
N ASN A 67 3.64 3.16 -6.30
CA ASN A 67 2.93 1.89 -6.25
C ASN A 67 1.43 2.06 -6.08
N LEU A 68 0.98 3.10 -5.35
CA LEU A 68 -0.43 3.42 -5.18
C LEU A 68 -1.07 3.89 -6.50
N GLU A 69 -0.38 4.73 -7.26
CA GLU A 69 -0.82 5.16 -8.61
C GLU A 69 -1.00 3.97 -9.57
N GLN A 70 -0.16 2.94 -9.43
CA GLN A 70 -0.29 1.71 -10.21
C GLN A 70 -1.51 0.89 -9.81
N LEU A 71 -1.95 0.93 -8.55
CA LEU A 71 -3.14 0.19 -8.11
C LEU A 71 -4.38 0.66 -8.86
N ASP A 72 -4.55 1.97 -9.06
CA ASP A 72 -5.72 2.52 -9.76
C ASP A 72 -5.79 2.10 -11.23
N SER A 73 -4.64 1.74 -11.82
CA SER A 73 -4.55 1.24 -13.20
C SER A 73 -4.73 -0.28 -13.32
N MET A 74 -4.71 -1.01 -12.21
CA MET A 74 -4.94 -2.45 -12.18
C MET A 74 -6.45 -2.73 -12.09
N GLY A 75 -6.96 -3.73 -12.80
CA GLY A 75 -8.33 -4.20 -12.56
C GLY A 75 -8.47 -4.74 -11.13
N PRO A 76 -9.66 -4.65 -10.49
CA PRO A 76 -9.89 -5.18 -9.15
C PRO A 76 -9.61 -6.68 -9.13
N CYS A 77 -8.43 -7.04 -8.65
CA CYS A 77 -7.96 -8.42 -8.69
C CYS A 77 -7.06 -8.72 -7.49
N THR A 78 -6.84 -10.02 -7.25
CA THR A 78 -5.99 -10.56 -6.18
C THR A 78 -4.59 -9.94 -6.14
N CYS A 79 -4.08 -9.38 -7.25
CA CYS A 79 -2.78 -8.70 -7.30
C CYS A 79 -2.75 -7.37 -6.54
N GLN A 80 -3.82 -6.57 -6.58
CA GLN A 80 -3.89 -5.32 -5.81
C GLN A 80 -3.88 -5.60 -4.31
N SER A 81 -4.67 -6.58 -3.87
CA SER A 81 -4.68 -7.01 -2.47
C SER A 81 -3.30 -7.49 -2.01
N LEU A 82 -2.60 -8.26 -2.85
CA LEU A 82 -1.25 -8.74 -2.57
C LEU A 82 -0.24 -7.58 -2.41
N LEU A 83 -0.34 -6.56 -3.28
CA LEU A 83 0.49 -5.36 -3.19
C LEU A 83 0.20 -4.55 -1.91
N LEU A 84 -1.08 -4.39 -1.55
CA LEU A 84 -1.49 -3.69 -0.34
C LEU A 84 -1.00 -4.41 0.94
N ASP A 85 -1.11 -5.74 1.01
CA ASP A 85 -0.53 -6.51 2.13
C ASP A 85 1.00 -6.32 2.21
N GLY A 86 1.68 -6.31 1.05
CA GLY A 86 3.11 -6.03 0.99
C GLY A 86 3.48 -4.65 1.57
N MET A 87 2.75 -3.60 1.18
CA MET A 87 2.97 -2.25 1.72
C MET A 87 2.71 -2.20 3.23
N LEU A 88 1.62 -2.82 3.70
CA LEU A 88 1.28 -2.89 5.12
C LEU A 88 2.36 -3.65 5.91
N ASN A 89 2.93 -4.72 5.36
CA ASN A 89 4.04 -5.45 5.98
C ASN A 89 5.27 -4.55 6.15
N VAL A 90 5.62 -3.77 5.13
CA VAL A 90 6.76 -2.85 5.22
C VAL A 90 6.52 -1.75 6.24
N TYR A 91 5.30 -1.17 6.30
CA TYR A 91 4.98 -0.19 7.34
C TYR A 91 5.06 -0.80 8.75
N GLU A 92 4.59 -2.03 8.93
CA GLU A 92 4.73 -2.75 10.19
C GLU A 92 6.20 -2.90 10.58
N GLU A 93 7.07 -3.34 9.66
CA GLU A 93 8.50 -3.50 9.89
C GLU A 93 9.21 -2.18 10.22
N ILE A 94 8.94 -1.11 9.46
CA ILE A 94 9.50 0.23 9.70
C ILE A 94 9.11 0.71 11.10
N PHE A 95 7.81 0.65 11.44
CA PHE A 95 7.33 1.15 12.72
C PHE A 95 7.79 0.29 13.89
N HIS A 96 7.90 -1.04 13.74
CA HIS A 96 8.50 -1.90 14.76
C HIS A 96 9.96 -1.53 15.00
N SER A 97 10.74 -1.37 13.92
CA SER A 97 12.16 -1.05 14.02
C SER A 97 12.42 0.32 14.64
N GLU A 98 11.59 1.32 14.34
CA GLU A 98 11.69 2.64 14.98
C GLU A 98 11.26 2.59 16.45
N MET A 99 10.19 1.88 16.77
CA MET A 99 9.68 1.75 18.14
C MET A 99 10.67 1.08 19.11
N GLU A 100 11.55 0.20 18.60
CA GLU A 100 12.57 -0.47 19.40
C GLU A 100 13.78 0.42 19.74
N LYS A 101 13.87 1.62 19.18
CA LYS A 101 14.97 2.55 19.46
C LYS A 101 14.82 3.20 20.84
N PRO A 102 15.90 3.29 21.63
CA PRO A 102 15.87 3.88 22.98
C PRO A 102 15.36 5.33 23.02
N GLU A 103 15.58 6.09 21.95
CA GLU A 103 15.19 7.50 21.86
C GLU A 103 13.68 7.70 21.65
N GLN A 104 12.92 6.62 21.39
CA GLN A 104 11.51 6.68 21.00
C GLN A 104 10.53 6.42 22.15
N ILE A 105 10.99 6.50 23.41
CA ILE A 105 10.17 6.25 24.61
C ILE A 105 8.88 7.10 24.61
N ASP A 106 8.98 8.38 24.23
CA ASP A 106 7.88 9.34 24.30
C ASP A 106 6.78 9.11 23.25
N VAL A 107 7.08 8.38 22.17
CA VAL A 107 6.14 8.08 21.08
C VAL A 107 5.86 6.59 20.93
N LYS A 108 6.41 5.76 21.82
CA LYS A 108 6.28 4.30 21.77
C LYS A 108 4.83 3.84 21.72
N THR A 109 3.98 4.36 22.60
CA THR A 109 2.55 4.00 22.64
C THR A 109 1.80 4.41 21.36
N ILE A 110 2.26 5.45 20.68
CA ILE A 110 1.71 5.88 19.38
C ILE A 110 2.07 4.85 18.29
N PHE A 111 3.32 4.40 18.25
CA PHE A 111 3.74 3.31 17.36
C PHE A 111 2.98 2.01 17.64
N GLU A 112 2.83 1.62 18.90
CA GLU A 112 2.06 0.42 19.28
C GLU A 112 0.63 0.47 18.75
N GLY A 113 -0.04 1.62 18.87
CA GLY A 113 -1.39 1.83 18.35
C GLY A 113 -1.46 1.68 16.82
N ILE A 114 -0.51 2.26 16.08
CA ILE A 114 -0.47 2.15 14.61
C ILE A 114 -0.16 0.72 14.17
N ILE A 115 0.82 0.07 14.80
CA ILE A 115 1.20 -1.32 14.51
C ILE A 115 0.02 -2.26 14.78
N HIS A 116 -0.73 -2.04 15.86
CA HIS A 116 -1.92 -2.81 16.17
C HIS A 116 -2.95 -2.72 15.04
N GLU A 117 -3.23 -1.51 14.55
CA GLU A 117 -4.16 -1.26 13.46
C GLU A 117 -3.71 -1.90 12.14
N VAL A 118 -2.41 -1.82 11.82
CA VAL A 118 -1.82 -2.50 10.65
C VAL A 118 -2.01 -4.01 10.77
N LYS A 119 -1.64 -4.63 11.90
CA LYS A 119 -1.82 -6.07 12.14
C LYS A 119 -3.29 -6.49 12.03
N ARG A 120 -4.20 -5.70 12.59
CA ARG A 120 -5.65 -5.91 12.54
C ARG A 120 -6.16 -5.92 11.09
N LEU A 121 -5.71 -4.98 10.27
CA LEU A 121 -6.08 -4.92 8.86
C LEU A 121 -5.47 -6.07 8.05
N ARG A 122 -4.17 -6.34 8.25
CA ARG A 122 -3.43 -7.44 7.59
C ARG A 122 -4.02 -8.82 7.86
N HIS A 123 -4.75 -8.99 8.97
CA HIS A 123 -5.49 -10.22 9.23
C HIS A 123 -6.51 -10.59 8.14
N ARG A 124 -6.99 -9.60 7.37
CA ARG A 124 -7.91 -9.79 6.25
C ARG A 124 -7.22 -10.26 4.96
N PHE A 125 -5.89 -10.19 4.90
CA PHE A 125 -5.06 -10.53 3.73
C PHE A 125 -4.41 -11.92 3.85
N ARG A 126 -5.06 -12.85 4.55
CA ARG A 126 -4.48 -14.19 4.84
C ARG A 126 -4.16 -14.99 3.59
N GLU A 127 -4.97 -14.88 2.53
CA GLU A 127 -4.75 -15.62 1.28
C GLU A 127 -3.63 -15.00 0.44
N GLU A 128 -3.52 -13.68 0.46
CA GLU A 128 -2.40 -12.93 -0.11
C GLU A 128 -1.09 -13.31 0.59
N GLN A 129 -1.08 -13.38 1.92
CA GLN A 129 0.09 -13.81 2.70
C GLN A 129 0.50 -15.26 2.43
N LYS A 130 -0.46 -16.17 2.15
CA LYS A 130 -0.14 -17.53 1.69
C LYS A 130 0.51 -17.49 0.31
N THR A 131 -0.10 -16.76 -0.63
CA THR A 131 0.41 -16.60 -2.00
C THR A 131 1.82 -16.00 -2.00
N TRP A 132 2.05 -14.97 -1.19
CA TRP A 132 3.35 -14.34 -1.03
C TRP A 132 4.42 -15.33 -0.54
N ARG A 133 4.09 -16.16 0.47
CA ARG A 133 5.00 -17.19 0.97
C ARG A 133 5.36 -18.23 -0.10
N GLU A 134 4.39 -18.65 -0.93
CA GLU A 134 4.67 -19.55 -2.04
C GLU A 134 5.58 -18.89 -3.10
N LEU A 135 5.37 -17.62 -3.41
CA LEU A 135 6.25 -16.87 -4.32
C LEU A 135 7.69 -16.77 -3.78
N GLN A 136 7.85 -16.48 -2.48
CA GLN A 136 9.17 -16.45 -1.84
C GLN A 136 9.87 -17.82 -1.90
N LYS A 137 9.13 -18.92 -1.68
CA LYS A 137 9.68 -20.28 -1.81
C LYS A 137 10.17 -20.55 -3.24
N ILE A 138 9.40 -20.15 -4.25
CA ILE A 138 9.78 -20.29 -5.66
C ILE A 138 11.04 -19.47 -5.95
N HIS A 139 11.11 -18.22 -5.50
CA HIS A 139 12.27 -17.35 -5.71
C HIS A 139 13.54 -17.84 -4.97
N ALA A 140 13.38 -18.55 -3.86
CA ALA A 140 14.48 -19.14 -3.11
C ALA A 140 15.04 -20.43 -3.73
N LEU A 141 14.40 -20.98 -4.78
CA LEU A 141 14.89 -22.18 -5.46
C LEU A 141 16.23 -21.90 -6.14
N LYS A 142 17.30 -22.53 -5.64
CA LYS A 142 18.64 -22.46 -6.24
C LYS A 142 18.71 -23.37 -7.47
N VAL A 143 19.11 -22.81 -8.60
CA VAL A 143 19.42 -23.58 -9.81
C VAL A 143 20.78 -24.25 -9.62
N LYS A 144 20.79 -25.57 -9.44
CA LYS A 144 21.98 -26.43 -9.36
C LYS A 144 21.91 -27.48 -10.48
N ASN A 145 22.99 -28.17 -10.80
CA ASN A 145 22.99 -29.19 -11.88
C ASN A 145 21.95 -30.32 -11.67
N GLU A 146 21.66 -30.70 -10.41
CA GLU A 146 20.60 -31.65 -10.05
C GLU A 146 19.18 -31.07 -10.14
N THR A 147 19.02 -29.80 -10.52
CA THR A 147 17.74 -29.13 -10.68
C THR A 147 17.13 -29.42 -12.05
N ILE A 148 17.92 -29.79 -13.07
CA ILE A 148 17.41 -29.95 -14.44
C ILE A 148 16.46 -31.15 -14.58
N GLN A 149 16.76 -32.30 -13.94
CA GLN A 149 15.88 -33.47 -13.98
C GLN A 149 14.56 -33.22 -13.24
N ARG A 150 14.61 -32.52 -12.10
CA ARG A 150 13.40 -32.12 -11.36
C ARG A 150 12.54 -31.14 -12.15
N ALA A 151 13.16 -30.14 -12.79
CA ALA A 151 12.45 -29.17 -13.61
C ALA A 151 11.79 -29.82 -14.83
N LEU A 152 12.45 -30.79 -15.48
CA LEU A 152 11.87 -31.50 -16.63
C LEU A 152 10.65 -32.35 -16.24
N ASN A 153 10.57 -32.83 -14.99
CA ASN A 153 9.45 -33.65 -14.52
C ASN A 153 8.12 -32.88 -14.41
N ASP A 154 8.16 -31.59 -14.07
CA ASP A 154 6.95 -30.78 -13.87
C ASP A 154 6.75 -29.67 -14.91
N PHE A 155 7.75 -29.38 -15.75
CA PHE A 155 7.71 -28.32 -16.77
C PHE A 155 6.44 -28.34 -17.62
N ASN A 156 6.12 -29.47 -18.26
CA ASN A 156 4.97 -29.57 -19.16
C ASN A 156 3.64 -29.27 -18.43
N MET A 157 3.53 -29.69 -17.17
CA MET A 157 2.34 -29.44 -16.35
C MET A 157 2.20 -27.96 -16.00
N VAL A 158 3.30 -27.31 -15.60
CA VAL A 158 3.32 -25.87 -15.30
C VAL A 158 3.01 -25.06 -16.56
N PHE A 159 3.67 -25.38 -17.68
CA PHE A 159 3.50 -24.69 -18.96
C PHE A 159 2.05 -24.78 -19.45
N PHE A 160 1.45 -25.97 -19.45
CA PHE A 160 0.07 -26.17 -19.89
C PHE A 160 -0.94 -25.41 -19.01
N LYS A 161 -0.77 -25.44 -17.67
CA LYS A 161 -1.62 -24.67 -16.75
C LYS A 161 -1.51 -23.16 -16.99
N ALA A 162 -0.31 -22.64 -17.23
CA ALA A 162 -0.10 -21.23 -17.52
C ALA A 162 -0.77 -20.81 -18.83
N TYR A 163 -0.55 -21.58 -19.91
CA TYR A 163 -1.13 -21.33 -21.23
C TYR A 163 -2.66 -21.27 -21.18
N THR A 164 -3.30 -22.26 -20.54
CA THR A 164 -4.77 -22.34 -20.46
C THR A 164 -5.40 -21.28 -19.57
N LYS A 165 -4.70 -20.79 -18.54
CA LYS A 165 -5.21 -19.76 -17.63
C LYS A 165 -5.20 -18.35 -18.23
N LYS A 166 -4.29 -18.04 -19.15
CA LYS A 166 -4.17 -16.70 -19.76
C LYS A 166 -4.98 -16.50 -21.04
N GLN A 167 -5.57 -17.56 -21.58
CA GLN A 167 -6.50 -17.48 -22.73
C GLN A 167 -7.97 -17.28 -22.32
N ARG A 168 -8.27 -17.26 -21.02
CA ARG A 168 -9.60 -16.91 -20.47
C ARG A 168 -9.58 -15.48 -19.97
#